data_AF-A0A423WTB7-F1
#
_entry.id   AF-A0A423WTB7-F1
#
_cell.length_a   1.000
_cell.length_b   1.000
_cell.length_c   1.000
_cell.angle_alpha   90.00
_cell.angle_beta   90.00
_cell.angle_gamma   90.00
#
_symmetry.space_group_name_H-M   'P 1'
#
loop_
_entity.id
_entity.type
_entity.pdbx_description
1 polymer ?
#
loop_
_entity_poly.entity_id
_entity_poly.type
_entity_poly.pdbx_seq_one_letter_code
_entity_poly.pdbx_strand_id
1 'polypeptide(L)'
;MSEPQVLHGGCLCGKVRYTITATSPSETTASLCNVICHCNNCKKATGAHMANTSMFIREQFALTSGTPGVYEDANQDSGNVLTRRFCKDCGSPLYITTSAVQSIIAVSSGTLDNATIH
;
A
#
# COMPACT_ATOMS: atom_id res chain seq x y z
N MET A 1 -15.53 5.93 -24.35
CA MET A 1 -15.65 6.00 -22.88
C MET A 1 -14.78 4.87 -22.35
N SER A 2 -13.59 5.17 -21.88
CA SER A 2 -12.68 4.16 -21.32
C SER A 2 -13.25 3.67 -19.99
N GLU A 3 -13.41 2.36 -19.85
CA GLU A 3 -13.85 1.70 -18.62
C GLU A 3 -12.89 2.05 -17.46
N PRO A 4 -13.39 2.26 -16.22
CA PRO A 4 -12.52 2.57 -15.09
C PRO A 4 -11.56 1.40 -14.85
N GLN A 5 -10.27 1.66 -15.03
CA GLN A 5 -9.23 0.65 -14.89
C GLN A 5 -9.10 0.24 -13.42
N VAL A 6 -9.41 -1.00 -13.07
CA VAL A 6 -9.21 -1.53 -11.71
C VAL A 6 -7.77 -2.03 -11.58
N LEU A 7 -7.07 -1.59 -10.52
CA LEU A 7 -5.77 -2.19 -10.17
C LEU A 7 -5.98 -3.28 -9.13
N HIS A 8 -5.27 -4.39 -9.31
CA HIS A 8 -5.29 -5.52 -8.40
C HIS A 8 -3.94 -5.66 -7.71
N GLY A 9 -3.96 -6.16 -6.48
CA GLY A 9 -2.76 -6.54 -5.78
C GLY A 9 -3.03 -7.48 -4.61
N GLY A 10 -1.96 -7.93 -3.98
CA GLY A 10 -2.04 -8.81 -2.84
C GLY A 10 -0.68 -9.30 -2.36
N CYS A 11 -0.72 -10.10 -1.30
CA CYS A 11 0.48 -10.70 -0.74
C CYS A 11 1.02 -11.83 -1.63
N LEU A 12 2.28 -12.21 -1.41
CA LEU A 12 2.95 -13.29 -2.13
C LEU A 12 2.17 -14.62 -2.13
N CYS A 13 1.56 -15.00 -1.00
CA CYS A 13 0.81 -16.26 -0.90
C CYS A 13 -0.64 -16.18 -1.40
N GLY A 14 -1.10 -15.02 -1.88
CA GLY A 14 -2.46 -14.82 -2.39
C GLY A 14 -3.58 -14.79 -1.34
N LYS A 15 -3.32 -15.05 -0.06
CA LYS A 15 -4.35 -15.07 1.00
C LYS A 15 -4.96 -13.70 1.29
N VAL A 16 -4.18 -12.64 1.15
CA VAL A 16 -4.66 -11.25 1.27
C VAL A 16 -4.64 -10.60 -0.11
N ARG A 17 -5.80 -10.08 -0.54
CA ARG A 17 -6.01 -9.46 -1.86
C ARG A 17 -6.74 -8.14 -1.70
N TYR A 18 -6.46 -7.21 -2.59
CA TYR A 18 -7.08 -5.88 -2.61
C TYR A 18 -7.26 -5.36 -4.03
N THR A 19 -8.09 -4.33 -4.16
CA THR A 19 -8.32 -3.58 -5.39
C THR A 19 -8.19 -2.08 -5.16
N ILE A 20 -7.84 -1.35 -6.21
CA ILE A 20 -7.90 0.11 -6.27
C ILE A 20 -8.78 0.48 -7.47
N THR A 21 -9.87 1.21 -7.21
CA THR A 21 -10.89 1.53 -8.21
C THR A 21 -11.23 3.01 -8.15
N ALA A 22 -11.36 3.67 -9.30
CA ALA A 22 -11.80 5.06 -9.37
C ALA A 22 -13.21 5.20 -8.79
N THR A 23 -13.47 6.26 -8.02
CA THR A 23 -14.79 6.48 -7.41
C THR A 23 -15.72 7.30 -8.31
N SER A 24 -15.19 7.95 -9.35
CA SER A 24 -15.95 8.68 -10.36
C SER A 24 -15.35 8.53 -11.76
N PRO A 25 -16.12 8.76 -12.85
CA PRO A 25 -15.62 8.65 -14.22
C PRO A 25 -14.52 9.66 -14.58
N SER A 26 -14.41 10.75 -13.81
CA SER A 26 -13.35 11.76 -13.94
C SER A 26 -12.08 11.40 -13.17
N GLU A 27 -12.13 10.40 -12.29
CA GLU A 27 -10.98 9.94 -11.53
C GLU A 27 -10.20 8.87 -12.27
N THR A 28 -8.89 8.88 -12.07
CA THR A 28 -7.99 7.82 -12.51
C THR A 28 -7.61 6.94 -11.33
N THR A 29 -7.30 5.66 -11.60
CA THR A 29 -6.66 4.75 -10.64
C THR A 29 -5.15 4.89 -10.61
N ALA A 30 -4.60 5.93 -11.24
CA ALA A 30 -3.20 6.26 -11.12
C ALA A 30 -2.84 6.64 -9.68
N SER A 31 -1.64 6.22 -9.26
CA SER A 31 -1.04 6.64 -8.00
C SER A 31 -0.87 8.17 -7.99
N LEU A 32 -1.19 8.81 -6.86
CA LEU A 32 -0.98 10.25 -6.65
C LEU A 32 0.51 10.60 -6.71
N CYS A 33 1.34 9.77 -6.10
CA CYS A 33 2.79 9.81 -6.21
C CYS A 33 3.39 8.46 -5.80
N ASN A 34 4.68 8.26 -6.12
CA ASN A 34 5.47 7.16 -5.59
C ASN A 34 6.45 7.72 -4.57
N VAL A 35 6.61 7.02 -3.45
CA VAL A 35 7.49 7.42 -2.36
C VAL A 35 8.51 6.31 -2.11
N ILE A 36 9.77 6.69 -2.23
CA ILE A 36 10.90 5.87 -1.83
C ILE A 36 11.40 6.39 -0.48
N CYS A 37 11.38 5.52 0.53
CA CYS A 37 11.81 5.87 1.88
C CYS A 37 13.05 5.07 2.29
N HIS A 38 14.06 5.78 2.81
CA HIS A 38 15.34 5.21 3.23
C HIS A 38 15.55 5.20 4.75
N CYS A 39 14.53 5.50 5.56
CA CYS A 39 14.67 5.47 7.01
C CYS A 39 14.91 4.02 7.51
N ASN A 40 15.50 3.91 8.70
CA ASN A 40 15.88 2.61 9.25
C ASN A 40 14.69 1.67 9.46
N ASN A 41 13.54 2.19 9.88
CA ASN A 41 12.34 1.38 10.09
C ASN A 41 11.78 0.87 8.75
N CYS A 42 11.77 1.70 7.71
CA CYS A 42 11.37 1.28 6.37
C CYS A 42 12.30 0.19 5.81
N LYS A 43 13.62 0.32 6.01
CA LYS A 43 14.59 -0.74 5.66
C LYS A 43 14.31 -2.04 6.41
N LYS A 44 14.08 -1.97 7.73
CA LYS A 44 13.78 -3.14 8.56
C LYS A 44 12.44 -3.79 8.21
N ALA A 45 11.43 -2.98 7.89
CA ALA A 45 10.09 -3.46 7.56
C ALA A 45 10.03 -4.19 6.22
N THR A 46 10.85 -3.79 5.23
CA THR A 46 10.90 -4.44 3.91
C THR A 46 12.02 -5.46 3.77
N GLY A 47 13.04 -5.41 4.64
CA GLY A 47 14.27 -6.18 4.49
C GLY A 47 15.16 -5.68 3.33
N ALA A 48 14.81 -4.56 2.69
CA ALA A 48 15.54 -3.99 1.57
C ALA A 48 16.23 -2.68 1.95
N HIS A 49 17.10 -2.16 1.06
CA HIS A 49 17.78 -0.86 1.27
C HIS A 49 16.82 0.35 1.29
N MET A 50 15.57 0.15 0.90
CA MET A 50 14.51 1.15 0.87
C MET A 50 13.13 0.48 0.94
N ALA A 51 12.10 1.27 1.25
CA ALA A 51 10.71 0.91 0.98
C ALA A 51 10.20 1.73 -0.21
N ASN A 52 9.46 1.08 -1.10
CA ASN A 52 8.77 1.74 -2.21
C ASN A 52 7.25 1.59 -2.03
N THR A 53 6.56 2.72 -1.97
CA THR A 53 5.11 2.77 -1.82
C THR A 53 4.46 3.71 -2.83
N SER A 54 3.32 3.31 -3.36
CA SER A 54 2.45 4.10 -4.23
C SER A 54 1.27 4.63 -3.41
N MET A 55 1.03 5.95 -3.44
CA MET A 55 -0.03 6.59 -2.67
C MET A 55 -1.33 6.67 -3.46
N PHE A 56 -2.42 6.24 -2.85
CA PHE A 56 -3.77 6.31 -3.42
C PHE A 56 -4.72 7.01 -2.47
N ILE A 57 -5.84 7.47 -3.01
CA ILE A 57 -6.99 7.93 -2.22
C ILE A 57 -7.54 6.72 -1.48
N ARG A 58 -7.75 6.84 -0.17
CA ARG A 58 -8.16 5.73 0.69
C ARG A 58 -9.48 5.10 0.24
N GLU A 59 -10.42 5.93 -0.18
CA GLU A 59 -11.75 5.55 -0.63
C GLU A 59 -11.72 4.69 -1.90
N GLN A 60 -10.65 4.78 -2.68
CA GLN A 60 -10.44 3.94 -3.87
C GLN A 60 -9.97 2.51 -3.50
N PHE A 61 -9.45 2.30 -2.30
CA PHE A 61 -8.85 1.02 -1.88
C PHE A 61 -9.86 0.15 -1.14
N ALA A 62 -9.94 -1.12 -1.53
CA ALA A 62 -10.74 -2.13 -0.83
C ALA A 62 -9.97 -3.45 -0.67
N LEU A 63 -10.04 -4.04 0.52
CA LEU A 63 -9.67 -5.44 0.72
C LEU A 63 -10.74 -6.32 0.08
N THR A 64 -10.32 -7.25 -0.77
CA THR A 64 -11.23 -8.20 -1.45
C THR A 64 -11.16 -9.60 -0.84
N SER A 65 -10.06 -9.95 -0.16
CA SER A 65 -9.92 -11.20 0.57
C SER A 65 -8.86 -11.10 1.67
N GLY A 66 -9.05 -11.89 2.73
CA GLY A 66 -8.12 -12.03 3.84
C GLY A 66 -8.12 -10.85 4.83
N THR A 67 -7.51 -11.06 5.99
CA THR A 67 -7.36 -10.02 7.01
C THR A 67 -5.88 -9.81 7.33
N PRO A 68 -5.29 -8.67 6.95
CA PRO A 68 -3.89 -8.40 7.24
C PRO A 68 -3.63 -8.30 8.74
N GLY A 69 -2.40 -8.63 9.14
CA GLY A 69 -1.85 -8.26 10.43
C GLY A 69 -1.67 -6.75 10.52
N VAL A 70 -1.49 -6.25 11.73
CA VAL A 70 -1.34 -4.83 12.03
C VAL A 70 -0.14 -4.66 12.93
N TYR A 71 0.69 -3.67 12.63
CA TYR A 71 1.77 -3.24 13.49
C TYR A 71 1.79 -1.70 13.53
N GLU A 72 1.67 -1.14 14.73
CA GLU A 72 1.79 0.30 14.96
C GLU A 72 3.28 0.65 15.11
N ASP A 73 3.86 1.21 14.05
CA ASP A 73 5.25 1.66 14.02
C ASP A 73 5.32 3.09 14.57
N ALA A 74 5.46 3.20 15.89
CA ALA A 74 5.48 4.46 16.61
C ALA A 74 6.88 5.10 16.69
N ASN A 75 7.96 4.36 16.43
CA ASN A 75 9.33 4.84 16.58
C ASN A 75 9.89 5.39 15.26
N GLN A 76 9.16 6.30 14.65
CA GLN A 76 9.50 6.89 13.36
C GLN A 76 10.25 8.21 13.53
N ASP A 77 11.25 8.46 12.68
CA ASP A 77 12.03 9.72 12.70
C ASP A 77 11.15 10.96 12.50
N SER A 78 9.99 10.80 11.86
CA SER A 78 9.01 11.89 11.65
C SER A 78 8.13 12.19 12.86
N GLY A 79 8.19 11.37 13.92
CA GLY A 79 7.29 11.44 15.08
C GLY A 79 5.85 10.95 14.81
N ASN A 80 5.50 10.63 13.57
CA ASN A 80 4.18 10.12 13.21
C ASN A 80 4.12 8.59 13.35
N VAL A 81 3.07 8.07 13.97
CA VAL A 81 2.80 6.63 14.00
C VAL A 81 2.34 6.17 12.62
N LEU A 82 3.01 5.14 12.09
CA LEU A 82 2.60 4.46 10.86
C LEU A 82 1.95 3.11 11.21
N THR A 83 0.69 2.93 10.83
CA THR A 83 0.02 1.64 10.93
C THR A 83 0.37 0.80 9.71
N ARG A 84 1.26 -0.17 9.89
CA ARG A 84 1.71 -1.10 8.84
C ARG A 84 0.79 -2.31 8.78
N ARG A 85 0.34 -2.66 7.58
CA ARG A 85 -0.52 -3.82 7.31
C ARG A 85 0.24 -4.83 6.47
N PHE A 86 0.27 -6.08 6.92
CA PHE A 86 1.09 -7.13 6.32
C PHE A 86 0.35 -8.47 6.31
N CYS A 87 0.76 -9.40 5.44
CA CYS A 87 0.22 -10.75 5.45
C CYS A 87 0.77 -11.54 6.64
N LYS A 88 -0.11 -12.11 7.48
CA LYS A 88 0.29 -12.93 8.63
C LYS A 88 0.93 -14.26 8.23
N ASP A 89 0.65 -14.75 7.03
CA ASP A 89 1.12 -16.05 6.55
C ASP A 89 2.48 -15.98 5.83
N CYS A 90 2.70 -14.95 5.00
CA CYS A 90 3.92 -14.85 4.18
C CYS A 90 4.75 -13.59 4.45
N GLY A 91 4.34 -12.73 5.38
CA GLY A 91 5.10 -11.54 5.78
C GLY A 91 5.09 -10.37 4.79
N SER A 92 4.46 -10.49 3.61
CA SER A 92 4.44 -9.41 2.62
C SER A 92 3.90 -8.10 3.22
N PRO A 93 4.63 -6.97 3.11
CA PRO A 93 4.11 -5.66 3.47
C PRO A 93 3.10 -5.22 2.41
N LEU A 94 1.88 -4.90 2.80
CA LEU A 94 0.78 -4.63 1.87
C LEU A 94 0.53 -3.14 1.73
N TYR A 95 0.23 -2.46 2.82
CA TYR A 95 -0.05 -1.04 2.81
C TYR A 95 0.17 -0.40 4.18
N ILE A 96 0.27 0.92 4.19
CA ILE A 96 0.51 1.74 5.37
C ILE A 96 -0.56 2.83 5.41
N THR A 97 -1.04 3.13 6.62
CA THR A 97 -1.91 4.28 6.90
C THR A 97 -1.34 5.07 8.07
N THR A 98 -1.71 6.34 8.20
CA THR A 98 -1.31 7.17 9.34
C THR A 98 -2.46 8.08 9.77
N SER A 99 -2.54 8.37 11.07
CA SER A 99 -3.55 9.31 11.59
C SER A 99 -3.32 10.75 11.11
N ALA A 100 -2.09 11.10 10.71
CA ALA A 100 -1.74 12.41 10.19
C ALA A 100 -2.44 12.74 8.86
N VAL A 101 -2.70 11.73 8.02
CA VAL A 101 -3.36 11.89 6.72
C VAL A 101 -4.28 10.69 6.47
N GLN A 102 -5.54 10.81 6.88
CA GLN A 102 -6.50 9.70 6.86
C GLN A 102 -7.08 9.39 5.47
N SER A 103 -7.06 10.37 4.55
CA SER A 103 -7.57 10.23 3.18
C SER A 103 -6.61 9.49 2.24
N ILE A 104 -5.42 9.13 2.71
CA ILE A 104 -4.37 8.50 1.90
C ILE A 104 -4.07 7.10 2.43
N ILE A 105 -3.82 6.19 1.50
CA ILE A 105 -3.27 4.86 1.75
C ILE A 105 -2.00 4.68 0.91
N ALA A 106 -0.91 4.26 1.56
CA ALA A 106 0.36 4.00 0.89
C ALA A 106 0.51 2.49 0.67
N VAL A 107 0.28 2.03 -0.55
CA VAL A 107 0.37 0.62 -0.95
C VAL A 107 1.82 0.29 -1.27
N SER A 108 2.32 -0.84 -0.80
CA SER A 108 3.66 -1.31 -1.17
C SER A 108 3.68 -1.65 -2.66
N SER A 109 4.47 -0.94 -3.46
CA SER A 109 4.35 -0.98 -4.92
C SER A 109 4.59 -2.39 -5.50
N GLY A 110 5.44 -3.18 -4.84
CA GLY A 110 5.73 -4.56 -5.23
C GLY A 110 4.61 -5.57 -4.98
N THR A 111 3.50 -5.18 -4.33
CA THR A 111 2.34 -6.07 -4.15
C THR A 111 1.23 -5.85 -5.18
N LEU A 112 1.41 -4.92 -6.13
CA LEU A 112 0.50 -4.73 -7.26
C LEU A 112 0.80 -5.79 -8.34
N ASP A 113 -0.24 -6.46 -8.86
CA ASP A 113 -0.04 -7.61 -9.78
C ASP A 113 0.55 -7.20 -11.14
N ASN A 114 0.21 -6.00 -11.61
CA ASN A 114 0.66 -5.45 -12.90
C ASN A 114 1.56 -4.22 -12.71
N ALA A 115 2.48 -4.26 -11.75
CA ALA A 115 3.55 -3.28 -11.67
C ALA A 115 4.54 -3.57 -12.81
N THR A 116 4.30 -3.04 -14.01
CA THR A 116 5.26 -3.19 -15.11
C THR A 116 6.56 -2.50 -14.71
N ILE A 117 7.54 -3.30 -14.33
CA ILE A 117 8.93 -2.89 -14.12
C ILE A 117 9.50 -2.72 -15.52
N HIS A 118 9.59 -1.47 -15.99
CA HIS A 118 10.48 -1.09 -17.07
C HIS A 118 11.61 -0.23 -16.50
#